data_AF-A0A6N4URU6-F1
#
_entry.id   AF-A0A6N4URU6-F1
#
_cell.length_a   1.000
_cell.length_b   1.000
_cell.length_c   1.000
_cell.angle_alpha   90.00
_cell.angle_beta   90.00
_cell.angle_gamma   90.00
#
_symmetry.space_group_name_H-M   'P 1'
#
loop_
_entity.id
_entity.type
_entity.pdbx_description
1 polymer ?
#
loop_
_entity_poly.entity_id
_entity_poly.type
_entity_poly.pdbx_seq_one_letter_code
_entity_poly.pdbx_strand_id
1 'polypeptide(L)'
;MNVMKLLIGVATLTTALTLSPPAWADPDPHIPDGNAGWCPGGDYREKLSGGGRYCLGEPFSNGAFYAQRWGHSPSPFGPGYWMDGKSCSVMVEGTVQGGIPYGGVPDCNGGPRVLH
;
A
#
# COMPACT_ATOMS: atom_id res chain seq x y z
N MET A 1 28.69 12.59 71.80
CA MET A 1 28.31 13.73 70.94
C MET A 1 29.04 13.60 69.62
N ASN A 2 28.32 13.39 68.52
CA ASN A 2 28.54 14.10 67.25
C ASN A 2 27.47 13.66 66.25
N VAL A 3 26.39 14.45 66.28
CA VAL A 3 25.47 14.66 65.17
C VAL A 3 26.31 15.24 64.03
N MET A 4 26.41 14.55 62.90
CA MET A 4 26.98 15.16 61.70
C MET A 4 26.24 14.69 60.44
N LYS A 5 25.28 15.54 60.07
CA LYS A 5 24.95 15.96 58.69
C LYS A 5 24.37 14.90 57.75
N LEU A 6 23.05 14.76 57.88
CA LEU A 6 22.04 15.10 56.86
C LEU A 6 22.56 15.50 55.46
N LEU A 7 21.83 15.00 54.45
CA LEU A 7 21.71 15.45 53.04
C LEU A 7 22.45 14.62 51.98
N ILE A 8 21.82 13.53 51.54
CA ILE A 8 21.92 13.00 50.18
C ILE A 8 20.47 12.63 49.81
N GLY A 9 19.69 13.53 49.21
CA GLY A 9 19.84 13.96 47.83
C GLY A 9 18.84 13.18 46.97
N VAL A 10 17.54 13.39 47.20
CA VAL A 10 16.45 12.86 46.37
C VAL A 10 16.35 13.72 45.12
N ALA A 11 16.86 13.25 43.98
CA ALA A 11 16.57 13.86 42.67
C ALA A 11 17.03 12.98 41.51
N THR A 12 16.22 12.00 41.10
CA THR A 12 16.25 11.48 39.72
C THR A 12 14.85 11.02 39.32
N LEU A 13 14.01 11.99 38.98
CA LEU A 13 12.65 11.78 38.45
C LEU A 13 12.49 12.70 37.24
N THR A 14 13.30 12.53 36.21
CA THR A 14 13.10 13.20 34.91
C THR A 14 14.01 12.55 33.88
N THR A 15 13.52 12.45 32.63
CA THR A 15 14.23 11.98 31.42
C THR A 15 14.12 10.49 31.04
N ALA A 16 12.91 9.94 31.08
CA ALA A 16 12.55 8.83 30.19
C ALA A 16 11.36 9.22 29.29
N LEU A 17 11.49 10.36 28.61
CA LEU A 17 10.72 10.65 27.39
C LEU A 17 11.69 10.47 26.22
N THR A 18 12.30 9.30 26.13
CA THR A 18 13.19 8.93 25.03
C THR A 18 12.33 8.67 23.80
N LEU A 19 12.31 9.66 22.91
CA LEU A 19 12.04 9.57 21.47
C LEU A 19 11.42 8.25 21.03
N SER A 20 10.08 8.17 21.04
CA SER A 20 9.42 7.23 20.14
C SER A 20 9.91 7.58 18.72
N PRO A 21 10.41 6.62 17.92
CA PRO A 21 10.65 6.89 16.51
C PRO A 21 9.37 7.49 15.94
N PRO A 22 9.44 8.45 15.00
CA PRO A 22 8.25 8.92 14.32
C PRO A 22 7.52 7.67 13.83
N ALA A 23 6.30 7.48 14.28
CA ALA A 23 5.46 6.40 13.80
C ALA A 23 5.12 6.74 12.35
N TRP A 24 6.03 6.43 11.44
CA TRP A 24 5.69 6.28 10.03
C TRP A 24 4.70 5.12 10.01
N ALA A 25 3.42 5.45 9.84
CA ALA A 25 2.42 4.44 9.60
C ALA A 25 2.90 3.60 8.42
N ASP A 26 2.92 2.28 8.58
CA ASP A 26 3.18 1.38 7.46
C ASP A 26 2.23 1.75 6.31
N PRO A 27 2.73 1.77 5.06
CA PRO A 27 1.90 2.08 3.92
C PRO A 27 0.71 1.12 3.86
N ASP A 28 -0.47 1.65 3.54
CA ASP A 28 -1.70 0.86 3.45
C ASP A 28 -1.48 -0.33 2.49
N PRO A 29 -1.59 -1.58 2.96
CA PRO A 29 -1.33 -2.75 2.14
C PRO A 29 -2.37 -2.90 1.02
N HIS A 30 -3.55 -2.28 1.11
CA HIS A 30 -4.53 -2.30 0.02
C HIS A 30 -4.19 -1.32 -1.10
N ILE A 31 -3.31 -0.34 -0.88
CA ILE A 31 -2.95 0.67 -1.88
C ILE A 31 -1.57 0.33 -2.48
N PRO A 32 -1.51 -0.18 -3.72
CA PRO A 32 -0.23 -0.46 -4.36
C PRO A 32 0.48 0.83 -4.81
N ASP A 33 1.81 0.74 -4.88
CA ASP A 33 2.67 1.72 -5.53
C ASP A 33 3.83 1.01 -6.24
N GLY A 34 3.61 0.70 -7.51
CA GLY A 34 4.60 0.10 -8.38
C GLY A 34 5.81 1.00 -8.62
N ASN A 35 5.69 2.33 -8.54
CA ASN A 35 6.85 3.23 -8.67
C ASN A 35 7.81 3.04 -7.49
N ALA A 36 7.27 2.78 -6.30
CA ALA A 36 8.03 2.42 -5.10
C ALA A 36 8.40 0.92 -5.03
N GLY A 37 7.95 0.09 -5.98
CA GLY A 37 8.12 -1.36 -5.93
C GLY A 37 7.26 -2.04 -4.85
N TRP A 38 6.21 -1.36 -4.39
CA TRP A 38 5.30 -1.83 -3.34
C TRP A 38 4.07 -2.49 -3.94
N CYS A 39 4.11 -3.81 -4.06
CA CYS A 39 3.02 -4.65 -4.57
C CYS A 39 2.65 -5.73 -3.55
N PRO A 40 1.93 -5.39 -2.47
CA PRO A 40 1.61 -6.30 -1.36
C PRO A 40 0.73 -7.49 -1.79
N GLY A 41 -0.16 -7.31 -2.78
CA GLY A 41 -0.90 -8.40 -3.44
C GLY A 41 -0.10 -9.12 -4.53
N GLY A 42 1.15 -8.70 -4.77
CA GLY A 42 2.08 -9.26 -5.74
C GLY A 42 2.15 -8.51 -7.08
N ASP A 43 3.25 -8.75 -7.79
CA ASP A 43 3.38 -8.41 -9.21
C ASP A 43 2.64 -9.45 -10.05
N TYR A 44 1.57 -9.03 -10.71
CA TYR A 44 0.76 -9.89 -11.55
C TYR A 44 1.02 -9.65 -13.04
N ARG A 45 1.04 -10.72 -13.82
CA ARG A 45 1.22 -10.65 -15.27
C ARG A 45 0.15 -11.50 -15.95
N GLU A 46 -0.72 -10.82 -16.69
CA GLU A 46 -1.82 -11.46 -17.40
C GLU A 46 -1.29 -12.40 -18.48
N LYS A 47 -1.85 -13.60 -18.52
CA LYS A 47 -1.44 -14.63 -19.50
C LYS A 47 -2.28 -14.58 -20.79
N LEU A 48 -3.49 -14.04 -20.71
CA LEU A 48 -4.49 -14.10 -21.79
C LEU A 48 -4.54 -12.82 -22.64
N SER A 49 -4.38 -11.64 -22.02
CA SER A 49 -4.68 -10.33 -22.63
C SER A 49 -3.43 -9.54 -23.05
N GLY A 50 -2.51 -10.18 -23.78
CA GLY A 50 -1.33 -9.50 -24.32
C GLY A 50 -0.25 -9.13 -23.28
N GLY A 51 -0.25 -9.75 -22.10
CA GLY A 51 0.86 -9.65 -21.15
C GLY A 51 0.80 -8.46 -20.20
N GLY A 52 -0.37 -7.88 -19.94
CA GLY A 52 -0.55 -6.77 -19.01
C GLY A 52 0.13 -7.04 -17.66
N ARG A 53 1.00 -6.14 -17.22
CA ARG A 53 1.63 -6.20 -15.89
C ARG A 53 0.87 -5.29 -14.93
N TYR A 54 0.68 -5.76 -13.71
CA TYR A 54 -0.03 -5.06 -12.65
C TYR A 54 0.74 -5.18 -11.34
N CYS A 55 0.71 -4.11 -10.55
CA CYS A 55 1.10 -4.11 -9.15
C CYS A 55 -0.19 -4.16 -8.33
N LEU A 56 -0.38 -5.22 -7.56
CA LEU A 56 -1.63 -5.46 -6.82
C LEU A 56 -1.50 -5.02 -5.37
N GLY A 57 -2.56 -4.40 -4.86
CA GLY A 57 -2.81 -4.23 -3.44
C GLY A 57 -3.25 -5.55 -2.79
N GLU A 58 -3.15 -5.63 -1.48
CA GLU A 58 -3.73 -6.72 -0.70
C GLU A 58 -5.25 -6.78 -0.95
N PRO A 59 -5.83 -7.96 -1.21
CA PRO A 59 -7.25 -8.08 -1.44
C PRO A 59 -8.06 -7.79 -0.17
N PHE A 60 -9.20 -7.13 -0.35
CA PHE A 60 -10.23 -7.01 0.67
C PHE A 60 -10.92 -8.35 0.92
N SER A 61 -11.72 -8.44 1.98
CA SER A 61 -12.43 -9.66 2.37
C SER A 61 -13.40 -10.19 1.31
N ASN A 62 -13.88 -9.31 0.42
CA ASN A 62 -14.72 -9.66 -0.73
C ASN A 62 -13.92 -10.07 -1.98
N GLY A 63 -12.59 -10.10 -1.91
CA GLY A 63 -11.68 -10.46 -2.99
C GLY A 63 -11.37 -9.35 -4.00
N ALA A 64 -11.96 -8.15 -3.85
CA ALA A 64 -11.56 -6.99 -4.63
C ALA A 64 -10.21 -6.45 -4.16
N PHE A 65 -9.50 -5.71 -5.02
CA PHE A 65 -8.21 -5.09 -4.70
C PHE A 65 -7.99 -3.86 -5.59
N TYR A 66 -7.12 -2.96 -5.15
CA TYR A 66 -6.60 -1.92 -6.05
C TYR A 66 -5.48 -2.51 -6.92
N ALA A 67 -5.50 -2.19 -8.21
CA ALA A 67 -4.49 -2.60 -9.17
C ALA A 67 -3.93 -1.38 -9.88
N GLN A 68 -2.60 -1.22 -9.85
CA GLN A 68 -1.90 -0.25 -10.66
C GLN A 68 -1.35 -0.95 -11.90
N ARG A 69 -1.67 -0.43 -13.08
CA ARG A 69 -1.27 -1.05 -14.35
C ARG A 69 0.07 -0.51 -14.82
N TRP A 70 0.91 -1.38 -15.38
CA TRP A 70 2.06 -0.99 -16.17
C TRP A 70 1.62 -0.61 -17.58
N GLY A 71 1.78 0.66 -17.91
CA GLY A 71 1.55 1.21 -19.23
C GLY A 71 2.79 1.15 -20.12
N HIS A 72 2.57 1.44 -21.40
CA HIS A 72 3.64 1.69 -22.37
C HIS A 72 3.59 3.16 -22.75
N SER A 73 4.76 3.75 -23.00
CA SER A 73 4.80 5.12 -23.52
C SER A 73 3.99 5.24 -24.82
N PRO A 74 3.43 6.42 -25.12
CA PRO A 74 2.80 6.69 -26.41
C PRO A 74 3.76 6.50 -27.61
N SER A 75 5.07 6.60 -27.37
CA SER A 75 6.09 6.29 -28.37
C SER A 75 6.32 4.78 -28.46
N PRO A 76 6.44 4.20 -29.67
CA PRO A 76 6.69 2.77 -29.84
C PRO A 76 8.06 2.31 -29.29
N PHE A 77 8.97 3.24 -28.98
CA PHE A 77 10.31 2.95 -28.45
C PHE A 77 10.56 3.55 -27.06
N GLY A 78 9.57 4.20 -26.46
CA GLY A 78 9.76 4.79 -25.13
C GLY A 78 9.64 3.74 -24.01
N PRO A 79 10.11 4.08 -22.81
CA PRO A 79 10.05 3.17 -21.67
C PRO A 79 8.60 2.93 -21.22
N GLY A 80 8.35 1.75 -20.66
CA GLY A 80 7.12 1.52 -19.89
C GLY A 80 7.12 2.33 -18.60
N TYR A 81 5.94 2.54 -18.02
CA TYR A 81 5.77 3.28 -16.78
C TYR A 81 4.58 2.74 -15.99
N TRP A 82 4.56 2.94 -14.67
CA TRP A 82 3.37 2.69 -13.89
C TRP A 82 2.36 3.81 -14.10
N MET A 83 1.13 3.44 -14.44
CA MET A 83 0.03 4.38 -14.53
C MET A 83 -0.19 5.01 -13.15
N ASP A 84 -0.46 6.31 -13.13
CA ASP A 84 -0.76 7.05 -11.89
C ASP A 84 -1.95 6.42 -11.13
N GLY A 85 -3.01 6.10 -11.88
CA GLY A 85 -4.23 5.52 -11.32
C GLY A 85 -4.11 4.07 -10.82
N LYS A 86 -4.63 3.82 -9.61
CA LYS A 86 -4.87 2.49 -9.04
C LYS A 86 -6.37 2.19 -9.10
N SER A 87 -6.79 1.27 -9.95
CA SER A 87 -8.20 0.95 -10.14
C SER A 87 -8.68 -0.15 -9.20
N CYS A 88 -9.84 0.02 -8.59
CA CYS A 88 -10.53 -1.06 -7.89
C CYS A 88 -10.93 -2.14 -8.88
N SER A 89 -10.52 -3.37 -8.63
CA SER A 89 -10.60 -4.49 -9.57
C SER A 89 -10.84 -5.81 -8.85
N VAL A 90 -11.21 -6.83 -9.62
CA VAL A 90 -11.29 -8.22 -9.18
C VAL A 90 -10.53 -9.11 -10.17
N MET A 91 -10.16 -10.30 -9.72
CA MET A 91 -9.63 -11.32 -10.60
C MET A 91 -10.77 -12.16 -11.18
N VAL A 92 -10.93 -12.12 -12.50
CA VAL A 92 -11.95 -12.88 -13.22
C VAL A 92 -11.24 -13.71 -14.28
N GLU A 93 -11.34 -15.04 -14.17
CA GLU A 93 -10.73 -16.00 -15.10
C GLU A 93 -9.22 -15.76 -15.38
N GLY A 94 -8.49 -15.26 -14.38
CA GLY A 94 -7.06 -14.94 -14.55
C GLY A 94 -6.79 -13.66 -15.35
N THR A 95 -7.72 -12.71 -15.31
CA THR A 95 -7.56 -11.34 -15.80
C THR A 95 -7.98 -10.34 -14.74
N VAL A 96 -7.29 -9.20 -14.69
CA VAL A 96 -7.63 -8.10 -13.77
C VAL A 96 -8.73 -7.27 -14.43
N GLN A 97 -9.92 -7.27 -13.82
CA GLN A 97 -11.09 -6.59 -14.37
C GLN A 97 -11.59 -5.51 -13.41
N GLY A 98 -11.77 -4.29 -13.92
CA GLY A 98 -12.41 -3.18 -13.20
C GLY A 98 -13.95 -3.26 -13.15
N GLY A 99 -14.52 -4.37 -13.60
CA GLY A 99 -15.94 -4.68 -13.58
C GLY A 99 -16.15 -6.16 -13.25
N ILE A 100 -17.30 -6.50 -12.68
CA ILE A 100 -17.68 -7.91 -12.47
C ILE A 100 -18.57 -8.39 -13.63
N PRO A 101 -18.60 -9.71 -13.89
CA PRO A 101 -19.56 -10.30 -14.83
C PRO A 101 -20.98 -9.81 -14.55
N TYR A 102 -21.78 -9.60 -15.59
CA TYR A 102 -23.16 -9.10 -15.53
C TYR A 102 -23.32 -7.63 -15.11
N GLY A 103 -22.26 -6.82 -15.19
CA GLY A 103 -22.36 -5.35 -15.17
C GLY A 103 -22.30 -4.70 -13.79
N GLY A 104 -21.90 -5.45 -12.76
CA GLY A 104 -21.60 -4.85 -11.46
C GLY A 104 -20.21 -4.23 -11.41
N VAL A 105 -19.91 -3.61 -10.26
CA VAL A 105 -18.66 -2.90 -10.02
C VAL A 105 -17.97 -3.52 -8.80
N PRO A 106 -16.65 -3.78 -8.86
CA PRO A 106 -15.91 -4.25 -7.69
C PRO A 106 -15.98 -3.23 -6.56
N ASP A 107 -16.15 -3.71 -5.33
CA ASP A 107 -16.22 -2.91 -4.13
C ASP A 107 -14.90 -2.99 -3.36
N CYS A 108 -14.15 -1.90 -3.29
CA CYS A 108 -12.93 -1.83 -2.49
C CYS A 108 -13.26 -1.32 -1.08
N ASN A 109 -14.15 -2.05 -0.39
CA ASN A 109 -14.65 -1.73 0.95
C ASN A 109 -15.29 -0.32 1.04
N GLY A 110 -16.10 0.05 0.06
CA GLY A 110 -16.70 1.39 -0.06
C GLY A 110 -15.75 2.49 -0.56
N GLY A 111 -14.50 2.14 -0.91
CA GLY A 111 -13.51 3.06 -1.47
C GLY A 111 -13.82 3.53 -2.90
N PRO A 112 -13.13 4.57 -3.40
CA PRO A 112 -13.31 5.06 -4.76
C PRO A 112 -12.90 4.01 -5.79
N ARG A 113 -13.47 4.11 -7.00
CA ARG A 113 -13.14 3.19 -8.10
C ARG A 113 -11.71 3.35 -8.62
N VAL A 114 -11.14 4.54 -8.51
CA VAL A 114 -9.76 4.84 -8.92
C VAL A 114 -9.15 5.77 -7.88
N LEU A 115 -7.95 5.43 -7.43
CA LEU A 115 -7.08 6.30 -6.62
C LEU A 115 -6.02 6.91 -7.54
N HIS A 116 -5.68 8.17 -7.31
CA HIS A 116 -4.58 8.88 -7.96
C HIS A 116 -3.49 9.13 -6.91
#